data_AF-A0A2R6PAS2-F1
#
_entry.id   AF-A0A2R6PAS2-F1
#
_cell.length_a   1.000
_cell.length_b   1.000
_cell.length_c   1.000
_cell.angle_alpha   90.00
_cell.angle_beta   90.00
_cell.angle_gamma   90.00
#
_symmetry.space_group_name_H-M   'P 1'
#
loop_
_entity.id
_entity.type
_entity.pdbx_description
1 polymer ?
#
loop_
_entity_poly.entity_id
_entity_poly.type
_entity_poly.pdbx_seq_one_letter_code
_entity_poly.pdbx_strand_id
1 'polypeptide(L)'
;MGKTIQLSGFPHLVPGETVKEFLEKHTGRGTVEALEVREPKRTGSRAYAIVQFTTARYADYIVSLASGRFYYGTSYLKAYPKDFDLVQKPKAYAHDMESVTLHFGCQISKVKFSVLWEKEDVTVKFGFGLRKMYFFFSYLFVDYKLELSYENIWQLELHRPHGQTLKFLLIQVS
;
A
#
# COMPACT_ATOMS: atom_id res chain seq x y z
N MET A 1 -2.97 -13.61 13.37
CA MET A 1 -3.89 -12.71 12.63
C MET A 1 -3.08 -11.53 12.09
N GLY A 2 -3.67 -10.66 11.26
CA GLY A 2 -3.03 -9.41 10.83
C GLY A 2 -2.78 -8.45 11.99
N LYS A 3 -2.08 -7.34 11.74
CA LYS A 3 -1.83 -6.31 12.77
C LYS A 3 -2.96 -5.30 12.89
N THR A 4 -3.99 -5.44 12.07
CA THR A 4 -5.06 -4.47 11.94
C THR A 4 -6.37 -5.06 12.43
N ILE A 5 -7.15 -4.25 13.13
CA ILE A 5 -8.47 -4.59 13.63
C ILE A 5 -9.47 -3.51 13.28
N GLN A 6 -10.74 -3.89 13.23
CA GLN A 6 -11.87 -2.98 13.32
C GLN A 6 -12.46 -3.05 14.72
N LEU A 7 -12.48 -1.93 15.42
CA LEU A 7 -13.06 -1.77 16.74
C LEU A 7 -14.37 -0.99 16.64
N SER A 8 -15.49 -1.65 16.92
CA SER A 8 -16.84 -1.09 16.74
C SER A 8 -17.56 -0.92 18.07
N GLY A 9 -18.39 0.11 18.19
CA GLY A 9 -19.22 0.33 19.38
C GLY A 9 -19.05 1.70 20.03
N PHE A 10 -18.29 2.62 19.43
CA PHE A 10 -18.14 3.97 19.94
C PHE A 10 -19.47 4.73 19.89
N PRO A 11 -19.81 5.50 20.93
CA PRO A 11 -21.11 6.17 21.03
C PRO A 11 -21.30 7.29 19.99
N HIS A 12 -20.20 7.93 19.58
CA HIS A 12 -20.14 9.01 18.58
C HIS A 12 -18.78 8.96 17.88
N LEU A 13 -18.55 9.86 16.92
CA LEU A 13 -17.27 10.01 16.26
C LEU A 13 -16.23 10.55 17.28
N VAL A 14 -15.40 9.66 17.79
CA VAL A 14 -14.35 10.00 18.76
C VAL A 14 -13.09 10.44 18.01
N PRO A 15 -12.38 11.50 18.45
CA PRO A 15 -11.12 11.89 17.86
C PRO A 15 -10.10 10.75 17.85
N GLY A 16 -9.32 10.66 16.77
CA GLY A 16 -8.33 9.61 16.59
C GLY A 16 -7.33 9.50 17.74
N GLU A 17 -6.84 10.62 18.25
CA GLU A 17 -5.89 10.64 19.37
C GLU A 17 -6.50 10.08 20.66
N THR A 18 -7.78 10.33 20.91
CA THR A 18 -8.48 9.76 22.07
C THR A 18 -8.63 8.24 21.97
N VAL A 19 -8.92 7.74 20.77
CA VAL A 19 -8.97 6.28 20.50
C VAL A 19 -7.58 5.66 20.69
N LYS A 20 -6.54 6.33 20.21
CA LYS A 20 -5.15 5.91 20.38
C LYS A 20 -4.77 5.82 21.86
N GLU A 21 -4.93 6.89 22.62
CA GLU A 21 -4.63 6.91 24.06
C GLU A 21 -5.39 5.83 24.82
N PHE A 22 -6.66 5.60 24.48
CA PHE A 22 -7.46 4.53 25.07
C PHE A 22 -6.87 3.14 24.83
N LEU A 23 -6.42 2.85 23.60
CA LEU A 23 -5.84 1.55 23.26
C LEU A 23 -4.42 1.37 23.81
N GLU A 24 -3.63 2.44 23.83
CA GLU A 24 -2.26 2.42 24.36
C GLU A 24 -2.21 2.29 25.88
N LYS A 25 -3.29 2.64 26.60
CA LYS A 25 -3.44 2.28 28.04
C LYS A 25 -3.43 0.78 28.29
N HIS A 26 -3.83 -0.02 27.31
CA HIS A 26 -3.91 -1.48 27.42
C HIS A 26 -2.70 -2.18 26.79
N THR A 27 -2.15 -1.62 25.71
CA THR A 27 -1.10 -2.25 24.90
C THR A 27 0.30 -1.68 25.17
N GLY A 28 0.39 -0.48 25.74
CA GLY A 28 1.62 0.29 25.92
C GLY A 28 1.65 1.52 25.00
N ARG A 29 2.42 2.54 25.39
CA ARG A 29 2.58 3.77 24.60
C ARG A 29 3.34 3.49 23.29
N GLY A 30 2.89 4.06 22.17
CA GLY A 30 3.51 3.92 20.86
C GLY A 30 3.26 2.59 20.15
N THR A 31 2.23 1.83 20.56
CA THR A 31 1.88 0.55 19.94
C THR A 31 0.91 0.68 18.78
N VAL A 32 0.22 1.82 18.67
CA VAL A 32 -0.67 2.12 17.54
C VAL A 32 0.16 2.78 16.43
N GLU A 33 0.28 2.10 15.30
CA GLU A 33 1.03 2.57 14.12
C GLU A 33 0.19 3.53 13.28
N ALA A 34 -1.08 3.19 13.09
CA ALA A 34 -2.04 4.02 12.36
C ALA A 34 -3.46 3.73 12.80
N LEU A 35 -4.34 4.72 12.65
CA LEU A 35 -5.76 4.53 12.92
C LEU A 35 -6.60 5.48 12.06
N GLU A 36 -7.84 5.06 11.81
CA GLU A 36 -8.85 5.88 11.17
C GLU A 36 -10.19 5.66 11.88
N VAL A 37 -10.86 6.74 12.29
CA VAL A 37 -12.20 6.66 12.88
C VAL A 37 -13.22 7.01 11.81
N ARG A 38 -14.24 6.15 11.66
CA ARG A 38 -15.24 6.26 10.62
C ARG A 38 -16.64 6.31 11.20
N GLU A 39 -17.47 7.12 10.56
CA GLU A 39 -18.91 7.09 10.77
C GLU A 39 -19.52 5.81 10.17
N PRO A 40 -20.61 5.31 10.76
CA PRO A 40 -21.32 4.19 10.20
C PRO A 40 -22.11 4.61 8.95
N LYS A 41 -22.12 3.74 7.95
CA LYS A 41 -22.89 3.97 6.70
C LYS A 41 -24.41 3.96 6.90
N ARG A 42 -24.90 3.38 8.00
CA ARG A 42 -26.33 3.25 8.30
C ARG A 42 -26.69 4.15 9.48
N THR A 43 -27.70 5.00 9.29
CA THR A 43 -28.26 5.85 10.33
C THR A 43 -28.67 5.02 11.54
N GLY A 44 -28.23 5.43 12.74
CA GLY A 44 -28.49 4.73 14.01
C GLY A 44 -27.48 3.64 14.39
N SER A 45 -26.48 3.35 13.53
CA SER A 45 -25.37 2.48 13.91
C SER A 45 -24.31 3.26 14.70
N ARG A 46 -23.40 2.53 15.38
CA ARG A 46 -22.32 3.12 16.18
C ARG A 46 -21.07 3.38 15.33
N ALA A 47 -20.29 4.39 15.72
CA ALA A 47 -19.01 4.67 15.09
C ALA A 47 -18.01 3.52 15.33
N TYR A 48 -17.04 3.42 14.44
CA TYR A 48 -15.98 2.40 14.51
C TYR A 48 -14.63 2.99 14.15
N ALA A 49 -13.58 2.38 14.69
CA ALA A 49 -12.20 2.69 14.35
C ALA A 49 -11.58 1.49 13.63
N ILE A 50 -10.75 1.77 12.63
CA ILE A 50 -9.81 0.81 12.06
C ILE A 50 -8.47 1.17 12.67
N VAL A 51 -7.79 0.19 13.26
CA VAL A 51 -6.54 0.42 14.01
C VAL A 51 -5.52 -0.61 13.60
N GLN A 52 -4.37 -0.13 13.15
CA GLN A 52 -3.18 -0.92 12.88
C GLN A 52 -2.20 -0.76 14.03
N PHE A 53 -1.78 -1.89 14.60
CA PHE A 53 -0.76 -1.94 15.63
C PHE A 53 0.62 -2.20 15.03
N THR A 54 1.66 -1.86 15.77
CA THR A 54 3.07 -2.14 15.38
C THR A 54 3.35 -3.65 15.26
N THR A 55 2.64 -4.49 16.03
CA THR A 55 2.77 -5.96 16.02
C THR A 55 1.42 -6.66 16.08
N ALA A 56 1.35 -7.88 15.54
CA ALA A 56 0.14 -8.70 15.56
C ALA A 56 -0.28 -9.09 16.98
N ARG A 57 0.70 -9.21 17.90
CA ARG A 57 0.46 -9.52 19.31
C ARG A 57 -0.48 -8.51 19.98
N TYR A 58 -0.35 -7.22 19.66
CA TYR A 58 -1.22 -6.18 20.23
C TYR A 58 -2.64 -6.23 19.66
N ALA A 59 -2.76 -6.51 18.35
CA ALA A 59 -4.05 -6.75 17.71
C ALA A 59 -4.76 -7.94 18.34
N ASP A 60 -4.08 -9.08 18.47
CA ASP A 60 -4.60 -10.30 19.09
C ASP A 60 -5.00 -10.06 20.56
N TYR A 61 -4.21 -9.28 21.30
CA TYR A 61 -4.52 -8.91 22.68
C TYR A 61 -5.82 -8.10 22.79
N ILE A 62 -6.01 -7.08 21.96
CA ILE A 62 -7.25 -6.29 21.96
C ILE A 62 -8.45 -7.12 21.51
N VAL A 63 -8.28 -8.02 20.54
CA VAL A 63 -9.34 -8.95 20.11
C VAL A 63 -9.74 -9.87 21.26
N SER A 64 -8.76 -10.42 21.98
CA SER A 64 -9.01 -11.24 23.18
C SER A 64 -9.73 -10.43 24.26
N LEU A 65 -9.29 -9.21 24.54
CA LEU A 65 -9.93 -8.33 25.52
C LEU A 65 -11.39 -8.01 25.15
N ALA A 66 -11.65 -7.75 23.87
CA ALA A 66 -12.99 -7.47 23.34
C ALA A 66 -13.91 -8.70 23.27
N SER A 67 -13.37 -9.92 23.35
CA SER A 67 -14.19 -11.13 23.49
C SER A 67 -14.86 -11.23 24.88
N GLY A 68 -14.29 -10.54 25.87
CA GLY A 68 -14.84 -10.40 27.22
C GLY A 68 -15.60 -9.08 27.40
N ARG A 69 -15.17 -8.28 28.38
CA ARG A 69 -15.79 -7.02 28.82
C ARG A 69 -14.90 -5.82 28.48
N PHE A 70 -14.91 -5.41 27.22
CA PHE A 70 -14.14 -4.24 26.78
C PHE A 70 -15.05 -3.03 26.56
N TYR A 71 -14.79 -1.94 27.29
CA TYR A 71 -15.67 -0.77 27.34
C TYR A 71 -14.91 0.52 27.06
N TYR A 72 -15.58 1.43 26.34
CA TYR A 72 -15.22 2.83 26.23
C TYR A 72 -16.29 3.67 26.92
N GLY A 73 -15.99 4.19 28.11
CA GLY A 73 -17.02 4.75 28.99
C GLY A 73 -18.08 3.71 29.31
N THR A 74 -19.34 4.00 28.97
CA THR A 74 -20.48 3.07 29.12
C THR A 74 -20.75 2.21 27.88
N SER A 75 -19.96 2.37 26.82
CA SER A 75 -20.18 1.72 25.54
C SER A 75 -19.36 0.45 25.39
N TYR A 76 -20.02 -0.66 25.12
CA TYR A 76 -19.35 -1.94 24.86
C TYR A 76 -18.71 -1.96 23.46
N LEU A 77 -17.47 -2.44 23.40
CA LEU A 77 -16.68 -2.50 22.18
C LEU A 77 -16.53 -3.94 21.69
N LYS A 78 -16.60 -4.12 20.37
CA LYS A 78 -16.30 -5.38 19.68
C LYS A 78 -15.13 -5.18 18.73
N ALA A 79 -14.18 -6.11 18.75
CA ALA A 79 -13.04 -6.10 17.86
C ALA A 79 -13.16 -7.23 16.83
N TYR A 80 -12.82 -6.91 15.58
CA TYR A 80 -12.79 -7.86 14.47
C TYR A 80 -11.44 -7.74 13.77
N PRO A 81 -10.70 -8.84 13.54
CA PRO A 81 -9.46 -8.77 12.76
C PRO A 81 -9.74 -8.31 11.32
N LYS A 82 -8.76 -7.61 10.73
CA LYS A 82 -8.79 -7.18 9.33
C LYS A 82 -7.51 -7.62 8.63
N ASP A 83 -7.69 -8.14 7.42
CA ASP A 83 -6.59 -8.67 6.59
C ASP A 83 -5.99 -7.61 5.65
N PHE A 84 -5.86 -6.37 6.14
CA PHE A 84 -5.18 -5.28 5.44
C PHE A 84 -4.49 -4.35 6.44
N ASP A 85 -3.46 -3.63 6.00
CA ASP A 85 -2.77 -2.61 6.79
C ASP A 85 -3.17 -1.21 6.30
N LEU A 86 -3.46 -0.29 7.23
CA LEU A 86 -3.76 1.13 6.98
C LEU A 86 -2.52 1.88 6.47
N VAL A 87 -1.42 1.77 7.21
CA VAL A 87 -0.08 2.09 6.72
C VAL A 87 0.44 0.83 6.10
N GLN A 88 0.29 0.72 4.79
CA GLN A 88 1.12 -0.20 4.03
C GLN A 88 2.56 0.26 4.27
N LYS A 89 3.33 -0.48 5.09
CA LYS A 89 4.79 -0.47 4.95
C LYS A 89 5.02 -0.58 3.44
N PRO A 90 5.83 0.29 2.80
CA PRO A 90 6.05 0.21 1.37
C PRO A 90 6.39 -1.24 1.12
N LYS A 91 5.46 -1.98 0.49
CA LYS A 91 5.60 -3.43 0.33
C LYS A 91 6.94 -3.56 -0.34
N ALA A 92 7.90 -4.17 0.36
CA ALA A 92 9.30 -4.11 -0.06
C ALA A 92 9.32 -4.42 -1.55
N TYR A 93 9.95 -3.55 -2.34
CA TYR A 93 10.14 -3.81 -3.76
C TYR A 93 10.67 -5.24 -3.86
N ALA A 94 9.88 -6.14 -4.44
CA ALA A 94 10.25 -7.55 -4.48
C ALA A 94 11.41 -7.73 -5.45
N HIS A 95 11.48 -6.85 -6.44
CA HIS A 95 12.46 -6.85 -7.50
C HIS A 95 12.92 -5.41 -7.81
N ASP A 96 14.20 -5.30 -8.09
CA ASP A 96 14.88 -4.12 -8.59
C ASP A 96 15.62 -4.45 -9.90
N MET A 97 15.62 -3.48 -10.80
CA MET A 97 16.44 -3.49 -12.01
C MET A 97 17.16 -2.15 -12.06
N GLU A 98 18.48 -2.18 -11.91
CA GLU A 98 19.32 -0.99 -11.90
C GLU A 98 19.94 -0.74 -13.27
N SER A 99 20.30 0.52 -13.53
CA SER A 99 21.03 0.94 -14.73
C SER A 99 20.37 0.52 -16.05
N VAL A 100 19.04 0.60 -16.12
CA VAL A 100 18.31 0.33 -17.37
C VAL A 100 18.06 1.60 -18.16
N THR A 101 18.02 1.48 -19.49
CA THR A 101 17.58 2.54 -20.38
C THR A 101 16.06 2.47 -20.57
N LEU A 102 15.35 3.53 -20.18
CA LEU A 102 13.92 3.68 -20.41
C LEU A 102 13.70 4.39 -21.74
N HIS A 103 13.03 3.73 -22.68
CA HIS A 103 12.57 4.34 -23.92
C HIS A 103 11.06 4.59 -23.85
N PHE A 104 10.66 5.85 -24.00
CA PHE A 104 9.26 6.26 -24.10
C PHE A 104 8.93 6.60 -25.55
N GLY A 105 7.82 6.08 -26.05
CA GLY A 105 7.49 6.22 -27.46
C GLY A 105 6.29 5.40 -27.89
N CYS A 106 6.19 5.14 -29.19
CA CYS A 106 5.07 4.39 -29.77
C CYS A 106 5.54 3.32 -30.76
N GLN A 107 4.82 2.20 -30.77
CA GLN A 107 5.04 1.15 -31.75
C GLN A 107 4.43 1.58 -33.10
N ILE A 108 5.28 1.78 -34.10
CA ILE A 108 4.88 2.21 -35.45
C ILE A 108 4.71 1.03 -36.41
N SER A 109 5.25 -0.14 -36.07
CA SER A 109 4.97 -1.42 -36.75
C SER A 109 5.27 -2.61 -35.84
N LYS A 110 4.92 -3.83 -36.27
CA LYS A 110 5.19 -5.07 -35.50
C LYS A 110 6.66 -5.23 -35.05
N VAL A 111 7.60 -4.64 -35.78
CA VAL A 111 9.05 -4.77 -35.51
C VAL A 111 9.74 -3.42 -35.35
N LYS A 112 9.00 -2.31 -35.34
CA LYS A 112 9.57 -0.96 -35.23
C LYS A 112 8.89 -0.18 -34.11
N PHE A 113 9.73 0.36 -33.23
CA PHE A 113 9.34 1.26 -32.15
C PHE A 113 9.98 2.62 -32.41
N SER A 114 9.18 3.69 -32.37
CA SER A 114 9.67 5.06 -32.46
C SER A 114 9.86 5.59 -31.05
N VAL A 115 11.12 5.91 -30.71
CA VAL A 115 11.48 6.50 -29.42
C VAL A 115 11.27 8.01 -29.49
N LEU A 116 10.41 8.54 -28.64
CA LEU A 116 10.13 9.97 -28.51
C LEU A 116 11.00 10.61 -27.42
N TRP A 117 11.34 9.83 -26.40
CA TRP A 117 12.19 10.24 -25.30
C TRP A 117 12.92 9.03 -24.72
N GLU A 118 14.15 9.23 -24.29
CA GLU A 118 14.94 8.19 -23.64
C GLU A 118 15.68 8.71 -22.42
N LYS A 119 15.93 7.79 -21.48
CA LYS A 119 16.71 8.07 -20.29
C LYS A 119 17.48 6.86 -19.84
N GLU A 120 18.79 7.06 -19.67
CA GLU A 120 19.71 6.09 -19.06
C GLU A 120 19.70 6.20 -17.53
N ASP A 121 20.36 5.25 -16.86
CA ASP A 121 20.51 5.16 -15.41
C ASP A 121 19.17 5.16 -14.64
N VAL A 122 18.15 4.52 -15.22
CA VAL A 122 16.86 4.38 -14.56
C VAL A 122 16.91 3.17 -13.63
N THR A 123 16.41 3.35 -12.40
CA THR A 123 16.14 2.24 -11.49
C THR A 123 14.67 1.91 -11.53
N VAL A 124 14.35 0.66 -11.86
CA VAL A 124 12.97 0.16 -11.87
C VAL A 124 12.75 -0.70 -10.65
N LYS A 125 11.68 -0.42 -9.89
CA LYS A 125 11.32 -1.20 -8.71
C LYS A 125 9.87 -1.64 -8.79
N PHE A 126 9.60 -2.91 -8.50
CA PHE A 126 8.26 -3.47 -8.58
C PHE A 126 8.07 -4.66 -7.62
N GLY A 127 6.81 -5.06 -7.40
CA GLY A 127 6.52 -6.22 -6.57
C GLY A 127 5.05 -6.60 -6.60
N PHE A 128 4.78 -7.90 -6.46
CA PHE A 128 3.44 -8.49 -6.56
C PHE A 128 2.42 -7.85 -5.63
N GLY A 129 2.86 -7.37 -4.47
CA GLY A 129 1.98 -6.72 -3.52
C GLY A 129 1.62 -5.27 -3.89
N LEU A 130 2.49 -4.52 -4.58
CA LEU A 130 2.27 -3.09 -4.87
C LEU A 130 1.31 -2.85 -6.03
N ARG A 131 1.18 -3.82 -6.96
CA ARG A 131 0.46 -3.67 -8.24
C ARG A 131 0.87 -2.40 -9.02
N LYS A 132 2.12 -1.97 -8.83
CA LYS A 132 2.73 -0.80 -9.45
C LYS A 132 4.19 -1.09 -9.80
N MET A 133 4.65 -0.54 -10.91
CA MET A 133 6.05 -0.37 -11.28
C MET A 133 6.45 1.09 -11.02
N TYR A 134 7.65 1.29 -10.48
CA TYR A 134 8.21 2.60 -10.22
C TYR A 134 9.51 2.75 -11.00
N PHE A 135 9.66 3.86 -11.71
CA PHE A 135 10.87 4.21 -12.45
C PHE A 135 11.46 5.46 -11.80
N PHE A 136 12.67 5.35 -11.29
CA PHE A 136 13.41 6.41 -10.62
C PHE A 136 14.56 6.86 -11.50
N PHE A 137 14.66 8.16 -11.74
CA PHE A 137 15.74 8.74 -12.55
C PHE A 137 15.91 10.23 -12.23
N SER A 138 17.12 10.74 -12.43
CA SER A 138 17.41 12.17 -12.28
C SER A 138 17.42 12.86 -13.65
N TYR A 139 16.72 13.99 -13.78
CA TYR A 139 16.72 14.82 -14.99
C TYR A 139 16.91 16.28 -14.61
N LEU A 140 17.87 16.97 -15.25
CA LEU A 140 18.23 18.36 -14.94
C LEU A 140 18.47 18.59 -13.43
N PHE A 141 19.19 17.67 -12.77
CA PHE A 141 19.50 17.68 -11.33
C PHE A 141 18.29 17.57 -10.40
N VAL A 142 17.14 17.14 -10.91
CA VAL A 142 15.94 16.86 -10.13
C VAL A 142 15.63 15.37 -10.21
N ASP A 143 15.32 14.76 -9.07
CA ASP A 143 14.93 13.36 -9.01
C ASP A 143 13.45 13.20 -9.31
N TYR A 144 13.14 12.32 -10.25
CA TYR A 144 11.79 12.01 -10.69
C TYR A 144 11.43 10.57 -10.36
N LYS A 145 10.13 10.36 -10.13
CA LYS A 145 9.51 9.06 -9.95
C LYS A 145 8.31 8.97 -10.88
N LEU A 146 8.40 8.10 -11.88
CA LEU A 146 7.27 7.72 -12.72
C LEU A 146 6.61 6.47 -12.11
N GLU A 147 5.29 6.52 -11.94
CA GLU A 147 4.50 5.39 -11.43
C GLU A 147 3.62 4.81 -12.55
N LEU A 148 3.67 3.48 -12.71
CA LEU A 148 2.81 2.75 -13.64
C LEU A 148 2.01 1.69 -12.87
N SER A 149 0.69 1.87 -12.81
CA SER A 149 -0.23 0.88 -12.24
C SER A 149 -0.39 -0.31 -13.16
N TYR A 150 -0.48 -1.52 -12.60
CA TYR A 150 -0.69 -2.74 -13.38
C TYR A 150 -2.01 -2.74 -14.14
N GLU A 151 -3.01 -2.02 -13.62
CA GLU A 151 -4.32 -1.82 -14.25
C GLU A 151 -4.22 -1.05 -15.57
N ASN A 152 -3.14 -0.26 -15.75
CA ASN A 152 -2.89 0.50 -16.97
C ASN A 152 -1.95 -0.24 -17.94
N ILE A 153 -1.52 -1.46 -17.60
CA ILE A 153 -0.66 -2.27 -18.47
C ILE A 153 -1.56 -3.16 -19.31
N TRP A 154 -1.62 -2.87 -20.61
CA TRP A 154 -2.33 -3.70 -21.57
C TRP A 154 -1.58 -5.00 -21.85
N GLN A 155 -0.27 -4.91 -22.11
CA GLN A 155 0.55 -6.04 -22.52
C GLN A 155 2.01 -5.84 -22.13
N LEU A 156 2.68 -6.95 -21.82
CA LEU A 156 4.10 -6.98 -21.47
C LEU A 156 4.80 -8.03 -22.34
N GLU A 157 5.76 -7.61 -23.17
CA GLU A 157 6.48 -8.49 -24.07
C GLU A 157 7.99 -8.39 -23.87
N LEU A 158 8.67 -9.53 -23.86
CA LEU A 158 10.14 -9.57 -23.88
C LEU A 158 10.61 -9.79 -25.31
N HIS A 159 11.15 -8.74 -25.94
CA HIS A 159 11.78 -8.83 -27.25
C HIS A 159 13.25 -9.22 -27.14
N ARG A 160 13.65 -10.18 -27.96
CA ARG A 160 15.04 -10.64 -28.12
C ARG A 160 15.38 -10.64 -29.61
N PRO A 161 15.88 -9.52 -30.16
CA PRO A 161 16.19 -9.45 -31.58
C PRO A 161 17.22 -10.52 -31.97
N HIS A 162 16.96 -11.23 -33.06
CA HIS A 162 17.84 -12.31 -33.51
C HIS A 162 19.23 -11.75 -33.86
N GLY A 163 20.29 -12.36 -33.31
CA GLY A 163 21.67 -11.91 -33.51
C GLY A 163 22.12 -10.76 -32.60
N GLN A 164 21.25 -10.26 -31.70
CA GLN A 164 21.63 -9.27 -30.68
C GLN A 164 21.59 -9.87 -29.27
N THR A 165 22.50 -9.44 -28.41
CA THR A 165 22.54 -9.85 -26.99
C THR A 165 21.57 -9.05 -26.12
N LEU A 166 21.22 -7.84 -26.56
CA LEU A 166 20.32 -6.93 -25.84
C LEU A 166 18.90 -7.47 -25.84
N LYS A 167 18.24 -7.34 -24.70
CA LYS A 167 16.84 -7.74 -24.49
C LYS A 167 16.04 -6.49 -24.15
N PHE A 168 14.85 -6.36 -24.75
CA PHE A 168 13.96 -5.24 -24.50
C PHE A 168 12.68 -5.74 -23.86
N LEU A 169 12.26 -5.09 -22.78
CA LEU A 169 10.94 -5.30 -22.19
C LEU A 169 10.01 -4.21 -22.71
N LEU A 170 9.08 -4.57 -23.59
CA LEU A 170 8.05 -3.68 -24.09
C LEU A 170 6.85 -3.71 -23.14
N ILE A 171 6.50 -2.55 -22.61
CA ILE A 171 5.31 -2.36 -21.77
C ILE A 171 4.33 -1.52 -22.58
N GLN A 172 3.24 -2.13 -23.02
CA GLN A 172 2.15 -1.44 -23.68
C GLN A 172 1.15 -0.98 -22.61
N VAL A 173 0.85 0.31 -22.62
CA VAL A 173 -0.09 0.94 -21.70
C VAL A 173 -1.45 1.14 -22.36
N SER A 174 -2.53 1.00 -21.59
CA SER A 174 -3.94 1.15 -22.02
C SER A 174 -4.44 2.58 -21.87
#